data_AF-A0ABD6FJI5-F1
#
_entry.id   AF-A0ABD6FJI5-F1
#
_cell.length_a   1.000
_cell.length_b   1.000
_cell.length_c   1.000
_cell.angle_alpha   90.00
_cell.angle_beta   90.00
_cell.angle_gamma   90.00
#
_symmetry.space_group_name_H-M   'P 1'
#
loop_
_entity.id
_entity.type
_entity.pdbx_description
1 polymer ?
#
loop_
_entity_poly.entity_id
_entity_poly.type
_entity_poly.pdbx_seq_one_letter_code
_entity_poly.pdbx_strand_id
1 'polypeptide(L)'
;RIDPPWLRPLLDLPRSVTARSCAELGVEPWQDPHNADPAFTRVRLRTEVIPLLDDVLQGGVAGALARTARQVREDLEALDALAGDLLTAARLPGGELAVGPLEGAHAAIRRRALRRWLLDRGARDLSEGHLRAVDDLVSRWRGQGGVWLPGDLVAARAHGRLTLAGRRERVNEECG
;
A
#
# COMPACT_ATOMS: atom_id res chain seq x y z
N ARG A 1 -2.44 -3.04 19.43
CA ARG A 1 -2.07 -3.48 18.06
C ARG A 1 -0.56 -3.37 17.83
N ILE A 2 0.05 -4.34 17.13
CA ILE A 2 1.49 -4.38 16.81
C ILE A 2 1.67 -4.05 15.32
N ASP A 3 2.52 -3.08 15.00
CA ASP A 3 2.90 -2.66 13.64
C ASP A 3 4.41 -2.33 13.64
N PRO A 4 5.29 -3.34 13.54
CA PRO A 4 6.71 -3.19 13.87
C PRO A 4 7.40 -2.07 13.07
N PRO A 5 8.21 -1.20 13.71
CA PRO A 5 8.65 -1.24 15.12
C PRO A 5 7.66 -0.59 16.12
N TRP A 6 6.48 -0.16 15.69
CA TRP A 6 5.54 0.61 16.48
C TRP A 6 4.52 -0.27 17.20
N LEU A 7 4.24 0.05 18.47
CA LEU A 7 3.16 -0.53 19.24
C LEU A 7 2.08 0.52 19.46
N ARG A 8 0.82 0.16 19.17
CA ARG A 8 -0.37 1.01 19.39
C ARG A 8 -1.38 0.26 20.27
N PRO A 9 -1.08 0.03 21.56
CA PRO A 9 -1.92 -0.76 22.45
C PRO A 9 -3.29 -0.12 22.72
N LEU A 10 -3.38 1.21 22.72
CA LEU A 10 -4.61 1.97 23.01
C LEU A 10 -5.42 2.34 21.76
N LEU A 11 -5.09 1.80 20.58
CA LEU A 11 -5.68 2.23 19.31
C LEU A 11 -7.20 2.04 19.24
N ASP A 12 -7.70 0.98 19.86
CA ASP A 12 -9.11 0.61 19.86
C ASP A 12 -9.88 1.26 21.02
N LEU A 13 -9.20 1.98 21.92
CA LEU A 13 -9.82 2.67 23.04
C LEU A 13 -10.23 4.10 22.64
N PRO A 14 -11.47 4.51 22.94
CA PRO A 14 -11.87 5.88 22.72
C PRO A 14 -11.10 6.81 23.67
N ARG A 15 -10.81 8.03 23.22
CA ARG A 15 -10.09 9.02 24.04
C ARG A 15 -10.79 9.33 25.37
N SER A 16 -12.12 9.22 25.42
CA SER A 16 -12.90 9.40 26.65
C SER A 16 -12.56 8.36 27.72
N VAL A 17 -12.18 7.14 27.35
CA VAL A 17 -11.74 6.10 28.29
C VAL A 17 -10.35 6.46 28.83
N THR A 18 -9.40 6.79 27.96
CA THR A 18 -8.04 7.15 28.41
C THR A 18 -8.04 8.40 29.29
N ALA A 19 -8.86 9.41 28.95
CA ALA A 19 -8.98 10.63 29.75
C ALA A 19 -9.58 10.35 31.14
N ARG A 20 -10.59 9.49 31.21
CA ARG A 20 -11.19 9.07 32.48
C ARG A 20 -10.19 8.32 33.35
N SER A 21 -9.42 7.39 32.78
CA SER A 21 -8.38 6.68 33.51
C SER A 21 -7.31 7.61 34.05
N CYS A 22 -6.88 8.64 33.31
CA CYS A 22 -5.97 9.66 33.83
C CYS A 22 -6.57 10.41 35.02
N ALA A 23 -7.84 10.81 34.93
CA ALA A 23 -8.54 11.50 36.02
C ALA A 23 -8.68 10.60 37.27
N GLU A 24 -9.05 9.34 37.11
CA GLU A 24 -9.18 8.36 38.20
C GLU A 24 -7.83 8.08 38.88
N LEU A 25 -6.73 8.13 38.13
CA LEU A 25 -5.37 7.94 38.65
C LEU A 25 -4.73 9.24 39.16
N GLY A 26 -5.42 10.38 39.08
CA GLY A 26 -4.87 11.69 39.46
C GLY A 26 -3.68 12.15 38.60
N VAL A 27 -3.58 11.65 37.37
CA VAL A 27 -2.52 12.01 36.42
C VAL A 27 -2.99 13.17 35.56
N GLU A 28 -2.26 14.28 35.59
CA GLU A 28 -2.49 15.41 34.66
C GLU A 28 -1.65 15.21 33.39
N PRO A 29 -2.28 14.87 32.24
CA PRO A 29 -1.54 14.66 31.00
C PRO A 29 -1.09 15.99 30.39
N TRP A 30 0.17 16.06 29.95
CA TRP A 30 0.64 17.20 29.15
C TRP A 30 -0.21 17.36 27.88
N GLN A 31 -0.70 18.58 27.64
CA GLN A 31 -1.43 18.92 26.43
C GLN A 31 -0.47 19.53 25.39
N ASP A 32 0.08 18.68 24.52
CA ASP A 32 0.91 19.15 23.41
C ASP A 32 0.14 20.15 22.53
N PRO A 33 0.65 21.39 22.33
CA PRO A 33 0.05 22.40 21.48
C PRO A 33 -0.31 21.91 20.06
N HIS A 34 0.47 20.98 19.49
CA HIS A 34 0.24 20.40 18.16
C HIS A 34 -1.03 19.54 18.07
N ASN A 35 -1.67 19.22 19.21
CA ASN A 35 -2.96 18.53 19.23
C ASN A 35 -4.14 19.47 18.96
N ALA A 36 -3.93 20.77 19.06
CA ALA A 36 -4.95 21.80 18.87
C ALA A 36 -4.65 22.74 17.68
N ASP A 37 -3.48 22.62 17.05
CA ASP A 37 -3.08 23.47 15.93
C ASP A 37 -3.82 23.11 14.63
N PRO A 38 -4.67 24.02 14.08
CA PRO A 38 -5.43 23.79 12.87
C PRO A 38 -4.56 23.75 11.60
N ALA A 39 -3.28 24.11 11.65
CA ALA A 39 -2.36 23.91 10.52
C ALA A 39 -2.23 22.41 10.14
N PHE A 40 -2.48 21.51 11.09
CA PHE A 40 -2.45 20.07 10.84
C PHE A 40 -3.81 19.56 10.37
N THR A 41 -3.85 18.96 9.17
CA THR A 41 -5.07 18.35 8.60
C THR A 41 -5.77 17.38 9.56
N ARG A 42 -5.01 16.62 10.36
CA ARG A 42 -5.56 15.69 11.37
C ARG A 42 -6.39 16.40 12.44
N VAL A 43 -5.99 17.61 12.84
CA VAL A 43 -6.67 18.41 13.87
C VAL A 43 -7.97 18.89 13.27
N ARG A 44 -7.92 19.53 12.09
CA ARG A 44 -9.11 20.00 11.36
C ARG A 44 -10.12 18.88 11.08
N LEU A 45 -9.66 17.70 10.65
CA LEU A 45 -10.54 16.55 10.47
C LEU A 45 -11.27 16.19 11.76
N ARG A 46 -10.57 16.21 12.89
CA ARG A 46 -11.11 15.84 14.20
C ARG A 46 -12.03 16.90 14.81
N THR A 47 -11.70 18.19 14.63
CA THR A 47 -12.39 19.29 15.32
C THR A 47 -13.45 19.98 14.47
N GLU A 48 -13.33 19.92 13.14
CA GLU A 48 -14.25 20.58 12.21
C GLU A 48 -15.08 19.54 11.42
N VAL A 49 -14.41 18.64 10.69
CA VAL A 49 -15.06 17.81 9.67
C VAL A 49 -15.88 16.66 10.28
N ILE A 50 -15.30 15.86 11.17
CA ILE A 50 -16.02 14.74 11.79
C ILE A 50 -17.22 15.22 12.60
N PRO A 51 -17.13 16.26 13.45
CA PRO A 51 -18.28 16.80 14.15
C PRO A 51 -19.39 17.29 13.22
N LEU A 52 -19.03 17.97 12.11
CA LEU A 52 -20.01 18.40 11.12
C LEU A 52 -20.71 17.22 10.44
N LEU A 53 -19.96 16.17 10.09
CA LEU A 53 -20.55 14.95 9.52
C LEU A 53 -21.47 14.25 10.52
N ASP A 54 -21.08 14.18 11.79
CA ASP A 54 -21.93 13.62 12.86
C ASP A 54 -23.22 14.43 13.04
N ASP A 55 -23.15 15.77 12.99
CA ASP A 55 -24.34 16.64 13.08
C ASP A 55 -25.31 16.39 11.91
N VAL A 56 -24.79 16.40 10.67
CA VAL A 56 -25.60 16.19 9.46
C VAL A 56 -26.21 14.80 9.38
N LEU A 57 -25.46 13.77 9.78
CA LEU A 57 -25.86 12.36 9.66
C LEU A 57 -26.50 11.79 10.94
N GLN A 58 -26.75 12.63 11.96
CA GLN A 58 -27.34 12.23 13.25
C GLN A 58 -26.48 11.22 14.04
N GLY A 59 -25.16 11.35 13.91
CA GLY A 59 -24.16 10.70 14.75
C GLY A 59 -23.61 9.36 14.24
N GLY A 60 -22.52 8.91 14.89
CA GLY A 60 -21.95 7.59 14.68
C GLY A 60 -20.97 7.47 13.50
N VAL A 61 -20.65 8.57 12.82
CA VAL A 61 -19.77 8.61 11.65
C VAL A 61 -18.37 8.09 11.98
N ALA A 62 -17.77 8.57 13.06
CA ALA A 62 -16.44 8.12 13.48
C ALA A 62 -16.41 6.60 13.74
N GLY A 63 -17.45 6.06 14.38
CA GLY A 63 -17.59 4.63 14.63
C GLY A 63 -17.79 3.82 13.36
N ALA A 64 -18.61 4.30 12.42
CA ALA A 64 -18.82 3.67 11.12
C ALA A 64 -17.53 3.62 10.31
N LEU A 65 -16.82 4.74 10.20
CA LEU A 65 -15.52 4.83 9.53
C LEU A 65 -14.49 3.88 10.14
N ALA A 66 -14.44 3.80 11.47
CA ALA A 66 -13.54 2.87 12.16
C ALA A 66 -13.88 1.40 11.85
N ARG A 67 -15.16 1.03 11.74
CA ARG A 67 -15.57 -0.32 11.33
C ARG A 67 -15.17 -0.61 9.88
N THR A 68 -15.47 0.30 8.95
CA THR A 68 -15.09 0.16 7.54
C THR A 68 -13.57 0.05 7.38
N ALA A 69 -12.80 0.87 8.09
CA ALA A 69 -11.34 0.82 8.05
C ALA A 69 -10.77 -0.51 8.58
N ARG A 70 -11.47 -1.19 9.51
CA ARG A 70 -11.09 -2.53 9.97
C ARG A 70 -11.38 -3.58 8.92
N GLN A 71 -12.59 -3.58 8.36
CA GLN A 71 -12.99 -4.52 7.32
C GLN A 71 -12.09 -4.42 6.08
N VAL A 72 -11.86 -3.19 5.59
CA VAL A 72 -10.93 -2.96 4.48
C VAL A 72 -9.55 -3.48 4.80
N ARG A 73 -9.09 -3.35 6.05
CA ARG A 73 -7.76 -3.85 6.43
C ARG A 73 -7.68 -5.37 6.42
N GLU A 74 -8.69 -6.05 6.95
CA GLU A 74 -8.79 -7.51 6.89
C GLU A 74 -8.80 -8.00 5.44
N ASP A 75 -9.58 -7.33 4.57
CA ASP A 75 -9.60 -7.63 3.14
C ASP A 75 -8.23 -7.40 2.47
N LEU A 76 -7.55 -6.31 2.81
CA LEU A 76 -6.21 -6.00 2.30
C LEU A 76 -5.17 -7.04 2.75
N GLU A 77 -5.21 -7.47 4.01
CA GLU A 77 -4.33 -8.51 4.56
C GLU A 77 -4.51 -9.83 3.78
N ALA A 78 -5.75 -10.23 3.49
CA ALA A 78 -6.03 -11.40 2.66
C ALA A 78 -5.53 -11.25 1.22
N LEU A 79 -5.76 -10.09 0.59
CA LEU A 79 -5.28 -9.81 -0.77
C LEU A 79 -3.76 -9.77 -0.86
N ASP A 80 -3.08 -9.26 0.16
CA ASP A 80 -1.62 -9.21 0.22
C ASP A 80 -1.01 -10.60 0.43
N ALA A 81 -1.68 -11.49 1.20
CA ALA A 81 -1.29 -12.89 1.31
C ALA A 81 -1.39 -13.60 -0.06
N LEU A 82 -2.54 -13.50 -0.74
CA LEU A 82 -2.73 -14.07 -2.08
C LEU A 82 -1.71 -13.53 -3.10
N ALA A 83 -1.37 -12.24 -3.00
CA ALA A 83 -0.35 -11.64 -3.86
C ALA A 83 1.06 -12.17 -3.54
N GLY A 84 1.35 -12.46 -2.27
CA GLY A 84 2.60 -13.12 -1.84
C GLY A 84 2.73 -14.53 -2.37
N ASP A 85 1.65 -15.32 -2.31
CA ASP A 85 1.61 -16.68 -2.86
C ASP A 85 1.79 -16.68 -4.38
N LEU A 86 1.07 -15.79 -5.07
CA LEU A 86 1.21 -15.60 -6.52
C LEU A 86 2.64 -15.20 -6.89
N LEU A 87 3.24 -14.25 -6.17
CA LEU A 87 4.61 -13.81 -6.40
C LEU A 87 5.60 -14.97 -6.22
N THR A 88 5.38 -15.80 -5.21
CA THR A 88 6.22 -16.98 -4.94
C THR A 88 6.10 -18.00 -6.06
N ALA A 89 4.88 -18.31 -6.51
CA ALA A 89 4.63 -19.25 -7.61
C ALA A 89 5.18 -18.74 -8.95
N ALA A 90 5.17 -17.43 -9.19
CA ALA A 90 5.67 -16.83 -10.42
C ALA A 90 7.20 -16.64 -10.42
N ARG A 91 7.88 -16.68 -9.26
CA ARG A 91 9.29 -16.31 -9.17
C ARG A 91 10.21 -17.35 -9.81
N LEU A 92 11.13 -16.88 -10.64
CA LEU A 92 12.17 -17.68 -11.27
C LEU A 92 13.52 -17.51 -10.55
N PRO A 93 14.49 -18.43 -10.74
CA PRO A 93 15.78 -18.38 -10.03
C PRO A 93 16.59 -17.09 -10.24
N GLY A 94 16.50 -16.43 -11.40
CA GLY A 94 17.17 -15.15 -11.69
C GLY A 94 16.43 -13.92 -11.11
N GLY A 95 15.32 -14.13 -10.41
CA GLY A 95 14.50 -13.07 -9.85
C GLY A 95 13.57 -12.40 -10.87
N GLU A 96 13.47 -12.94 -12.09
CA GLU A 96 12.38 -12.68 -13.04
C GLU A 96 11.07 -13.32 -12.57
N LEU A 97 9.97 -12.95 -13.20
CA LEU A 97 8.67 -13.60 -13.00
C LEU A 97 8.22 -14.34 -14.26
N ALA A 98 7.79 -15.59 -14.12
CA ALA A 98 7.04 -16.29 -15.16
C ALA A 98 5.68 -15.61 -15.34
N VAL A 99 5.31 -15.30 -16.59
CA VAL A 99 4.08 -14.57 -16.89
C VAL A 99 2.83 -15.45 -16.77
N GLY A 100 2.95 -16.75 -17.04
CA GLY A 100 1.80 -17.68 -17.03
C GLY A 100 0.95 -17.61 -15.75
N PRO A 101 1.54 -17.78 -14.55
CA PRO A 101 0.80 -17.66 -13.29
C PRO A 101 0.17 -16.27 -13.08
N LEU A 102 0.84 -15.19 -13.53
CA LEU A 102 0.36 -13.82 -13.38
C LEU A 102 -0.84 -13.53 -14.30
N GLU A 103 -0.81 -14.03 -15.53
CA GLU A 103 -1.82 -13.78 -16.55
C GLU A 103 -3.20 -14.32 -16.13
N GLY A 104 -3.23 -15.48 -15.48
CA GLY A 104 -4.46 -16.09 -14.95
C GLY A 104 -4.99 -15.46 -13.65
N ALA A 105 -4.21 -14.60 -12.99
CA ALA A 105 -4.61 -14.00 -11.73
C ALA A 105 -5.55 -12.79 -11.90
N HIS A 106 -6.39 -12.55 -10.90
CA HIS A 106 -7.22 -11.33 -10.87
C HIS A 106 -6.33 -10.07 -10.81
N ALA A 107 -6.72 -9.00 -11.53
CA ALA A 107 -5.90 -7.79 -11.66
C ALA A 107 -5.54 -7.10 -10.33
N ALA A 108 -6.37 -7.25 -9.30
CA ALA A 108 -6.06 -6.73 -7.96
C ALA A 108 -4.90 -7.48 -7.29
N ILE A 109 -4.84 -8.80 -7.45
CA ILE A 109 -3.80 -9.66 -6.88
C ILE A 109 -2.51 -9.52 -7.68
N ARG A 110 -2.61 -9.57 -9.02
CA ARG A 110 -1.45 -9.39 -9.91
C ARG A 110 -0.74 -8.06 -9.67
N ARG A 111 -1.47 -6.94 -9.61
CA ARG A 111 -0.86 -5.62 -9.37
C ARG A 111 -0.18 -5.52 -7.99
N ARG A 112 -0.71 -6.17 -6.96
CA ARG A 112 -0.05 -6.26 -5.64
C ARG A 112 1.25 -7.05 -5.70
N ALA A 113 1.23 -8.20 -6.37
CA ALA A 113 2.41 -9.03 -6.57
C ALA A 113 3.50 -8.29 -7.36
N LEU A 114 3.11 -7.63 -8.46
CA LEU A 114 4.01 -6.80 -9.27
C LEU A 114 4.58 -5.63 -8.47
N ARG A 115 3.75 -4.90 -7.72
CA ARG A 115 4.22 -3.79 -6.88
C ARG A 115 5.26 -4.28 -5.87
N ARG A 116 5.02 -5.40 -5.19
CA ARG A 116 5.96 -5.99 -4.24
C ARG A 116 7.28 -6.37 -4.93
N TRP A 117 7.21 -7.07 -6.06
CA TRP A 117 8.39 -7.44 -6.83
C TRP A 117 9.23 -6.23 -7.27
N LEU A 118 8.59 -5.16 -7.75
CA LEU A 118 9.27 -3.93 -8.14
C LEU A 118 9.98 -3.27 -6.95
N LEU A 119 9.30 -3.18 -5.80
CA LEU A 119 9.88 -2.61 -4.57
C LEU A 119 11.05 -3.46 -4.05
N ASP A 120 10.91 -4.79 -4.04
CA ASP A 120 11.97 -5.73 -3.62
C ASP A 120 13.24 -5.57 -4.46
N ARG A 121 13.10 -5.15 -5.73
CA ARG A 121 14.21 -4.91 -6.66
C ARG A 121 14.65 -3.44 -6.73
N GLY A 122 14.22 -2.62 -5.77
CA GLY A 122 14.74 -1.28 -5.57
C GLY A 122 14.01 -0.16 -6.31
N ALA A 123 12.87 -0.46 -6.96
CA ALA A 123 12.03 0.61 -7.50
C ALA A 123 11.49 1.49 -6.36
N ARG A 124 11.48 2.80 -6.58
CA ARG A 124 10.95 3.81 -5.64
C ARG A 124 9.96 4.70 -6.37
N ASP A 125 9.14 5.44 -5.60
CA ASP A 125 8.21 6.43 -6.15
C ASP A 125 7.30 5.89 -7.27
N LEU A 126 6.89 4.63 -7.15
CA LEU A 126 6.01 3.97 -8.11
C LEU A 126 4.62 4.61 -8.07
N SER A 127 4.29 5.34 -9.14
CA SER A 127 2.94 5.82 -9.39
C SER A 127 2.01 4.67 -9.79
N GLU A 128 0.71 4.91 -9.68
CA GLU A 128 -0.29 3.98 -10.21
C GLU A 128 -0.14 3.78 -11.73
N GLY A 129 0.25 4.82 -12.46
CA GLY A 129 0.51 4.76 -13.90
C GLY A 129 1.65 3.79 -14.24
N HIS A 130 2.75 3.84 -13.51
CA HIS A 130 3.87 2.90 -13.66
C HIS A 130 3.41 1.46 -13.43
N LEU A 131 2.65 1.22 -12.36
CA LEU A 131 2.17 -0.12 -12.02
C LEU A 131 1.20 -0.67 -13.08
N ARG A 132 0.30 0.17 -13.61
CA ARG A 132 -0.61 -0.21 -14.70
C ARG A 132 0.13 -0.54 -15.99
N ALA A 133 1.15 0.25 -16.34
CA ALA A 133 1.96 -0.01 -17.53
C ALA A 133 2.70 -1.36 -17.42
N VAL A 134 3.23 -1.70 -16.25
CA VAL A 134 3.84 -3.03 -16.02
C VAL A 134 2.79 -4.14 -16.04
N ASP A 135 1.59 -3.90 -15.50
CA ASP A 135 0.48 -4.86 -15.56
C ASP A 135 0.03 -5.14 -17.01
N ASP A 136 0.07 -4.13 -17.88
CA ASP A 136 -0.27 -4.26 -19.30
C ASP A 136 0.72 -5.15 -20.07
N LEU A 137 2.00 -5.22 -19.64
CA LEU A 137 2.99 -6.18 -20.19
C LEU A 137 2.55 -7.64 -19.95
N VAL A 138 1.77 -7.89 -18.90
CA VAL A 138 1.23 -9.21 -18.58
C VAL A 138 -0.14 -9.40 -19.23
N SER A 139 -1.08 -8.50 -18.95
CA SER A 139 -2.51 -8.68 -19.24
C SER A 139 -2.94 -8.26 -20.64
N ARG A 140 -2.14 -7.45 -21.34
CA ARG A 140 -2.49 -6.88 -22.65
C ARG A 140 -1.35 -6.98 -23.65
N TRP A 141 -0.51 -8.01 -23.51
CA TRP A 141 0.68 -8.15 -24.33
C TRP A 141 0.37 -8.22 -25.83
N ARG A 142 1.09 -7.37 -26.58
CA ARG A 142 1.00 -7.28 -28.05
C ARG A 142 2.35 -7.00 -28.70
N GLY A 143 3.45 -7.32 -28.02
CA GLY A 143 4.81 -6.95 -28.44
C GLY A 143 5.19 -5.52 -28.02
N GLN A 144 4.76 -5.06 -26.84
CA GLN A 144 5.14 -3.74 -26.36
C GLN A 144 6.63 -3.70 -25.98
N GLY A 145 7.27 -2.55 -26.14
CA GLY A 145 8.60 -2.30 -25.57
C GLY A 145 8.60 -2.23 -24.04
N GLY A 146 9.79 -2.08 -23.45
CA GLY A 146 9.94 -1.96 -22.00
C GLY A 146 9.27 -0.71 -21.42
N VAL A 147 8.81 -0.84 -20.17
CA VAL A 147 8.24 0.23 -19.36
C VAL A 147 9.34 0.83 -18.49
N TRP A 148 9.53 2.14 -18.63
CA TRP A 148 10.45 2.92 -17.82
C TRP A 148 9.87 3.17 -16.42
N LEU A 149 10.69 2.95 -15.41
CA LEU A 149 10.35 3.16 -14.01
C LEU A 149 11.35 4.12 -13.36
N PRO A 150 10.97 4.82 -12.26
CA PRO A 150 11.88 5.65 -11.51
C PRO A 150 13.10 4.86 -11.01
N GLY A 151 14.26 5.52 -10.96
CA GLY A 151 15.52 4.90 -10.55
C GLY A 151 16.28 4.20 -11.68
N ASP A 152 16.10 4.64 -12.93
CA ASP A 152 16.76 4.06 -14.12
C ASP A 152 16.48 2.56 -14.30
N LEU A 153 15.28 2.11 -13.95
CA LEU A 153 14.85 0.73 -14.08
C LEU A 153 13.93 0.56 -15.30
N VAL A 154 14.04 -0.59 -15.97
CA VAL A 154 13.20 -0.95 -17.10
C VAL A 154 12.58 -2.32 -16.87
N ALA A 155 11.24 -2.35 -16.80
CA ALA A 155 10.48 -3.59 -16.79
C ALA A 155 10.13 -3.99 -18.22
N ALA A 156 10.39 -5.22 -18.65
CA ALA A 156 9.83 -5.70 -19.93
C ALA A 156 9.51 -7.18 -19.90
N ARG A 157 8.73 -7.61 -20.88
CA ARG A 157 8.39 -9.02 -21.11
C ARG A 157 9.21 -9.57 -22.28
N ALA A 158 9.90 -10.69 -22.05
CA ALA A 158 10.62 -11.43 -23.08
C ALA A 158 10.47 -12.94 -22.82
N HIS A 159 10.21 -13.73 -23.86
CA HIS A 159 10.08 -15.20 -23.78
C HIS A 159 9.17 -15.71 -22.64
N GLY A 160 8.04 -15.03 -22.40
CA GLY A 160 7.10 -15.40 -21.33
C GLY A 160 7.58 -15.08 -19.91
N ARG A 161 8.64 -14.28 -19.77
CA ARG A 161 9.23 -13.83 -18.50
C ARG A 161 9.16 -12.31 -18.39
N LEU A 162 8.88 -11.81 -17.20
CA LEU A 162 8.92 -10.41 -16.86
C LEU A 162 10.25 -10.11 -16.15
N THR A 163 11.05 -9.22 -16.73
CA THR A 163 12.39 -8.86 -16.25
C THR A 163 12.40 -7.41 -15.77
N LEU A 164 13.27 -7.12 -14.80
CA LEU A 164 13.56 -5.77 -14.33
C LEU A 164 15.07 -5.58 -14.27
N ALA A 165 15.58 -4.71 -15.12
CA ALA A 165 17.01 -4.44 -15.27
C ALA A 165 17.29 -2.94 -15.11
N GLY A 166 18.52 -2.62 -14.73
CA GLY A 166 19.01 -1.26 -14.80
C GLY A 166 19.16 -0.84 -16.26
N ARG A 167 18.97 0.45 -16.55
CA ARG A 167 19.07 1.03 -17.90
C ARG A 167 20.40 0.68 -18.61
N ARG A 168 21.48 0.51 -17.86
CA ARG A 168 22.82 0.17 -18.39
C ARG A 168 22.96 -1.29 -18.84
N GLU A 169 22.15 -2.20 -18.32
CA GLU A 169 22.26 -3.64 -18.62
C GLU A 169 21.57 -4.01 -19.94
N ARG A 170 20.53 -3.26 -20.33
CA ARG A 170 19.72 -3.53 -21.54
C ARG A 170 20.37 -3.10 -22.85
N VAL A 171 21.19 -2.05 -22.83
CA VAL A 171 21.90 -1.58 -24.04
C VAL A 171 22.88 -2.64 -24.57
N ASN A 172 23.33 -3.57 -23.71
CA ASN A 172 24.21 -4.66 -24.11
C ASN A 172 23.46 -5.88 -24.70
N GLU A 173 22.15 -6.03 -24.47
CA GLU A 173 21.35 -7.15 -25.02
C GLU A 173 20.78 -6.83 -26.41
N GLU A 174 20.61 -5.56 -26.79
CA GLU A 174 20.10 -5.15 -28.11
C GLU A 174 21.21 -5.01 -29.19
N CYS A 175 22.49 -5.07 -28.81
CA CYS A 175 23.65 -4.96 -29.70
C CYS A 175 24.47 -6.26 -29.84
N GLY A 176 23.95 -7.39 -29.35
CA GLY A 176 24.60 -8.72 -29.39
C GLY A 176 23.98 -9.68 -30.39
#